data_AF-H8MTD4-F1
#
_entry.id   AF-H8MTD4-F1
#
_cell.length_a   1.000
_cell.length_b   1.000
_cell.length_c   1.000
_cell.angle_alpha   90.00
_cell.angle_beta   90.00
_cell.angle_gamma   90.00
#
_symmetry.space_group_name_H-M   'P 1'
#
loop_
_entity.id
_entity.type
_entity.pdbx_description
1 polymer ?
#
loop_
_entity_poly.entity_id
_entity_poly.type
_entity_poly.pdbx_seq_one_letter_code
_entity_poly.pdbx_strand_id
1 'polypeptide(L)'
;MSEPTDHVWEVLDEGPGAQTSPRHFFPGNTAGGQDGLLVRVTPAGGAPWLGMFAFGNMKGAGVSRVLAMPDPEKLCVVSRGAGYLVTVQDPSVWEAVQVMPVMDVRAVPSAGVVVFADFTEMVAYGAEGLRWRTKRLSWDGLKIVQVTERSIIGEYWDMRTEMMQTFEVDLATGAQKGGVDE
;
A
#
# COMPACT_ATOMS: atom_id res chain seq x y z
N MET A 1 -1.89 -31.57 -6.15
CA MET A 1 -2.70 -30.77 -5.21
C MET A 1 -1.71 -30.02 -4.33
N SER A 2 -1.36 -28.78 -4.67
CA SER A 2 -0.62 -27.92 -3.74
C SER A 2 -1.62 -27.32 -2.77
N GLU A 3 -1.32 -27.39 -1.47
CA GLU A 3 -2.07 -26.71 -0.42
C GLU A 3 -2.06 -25.19 -0.64
N PRO A 4 -3.03 -24.43 -0.07
CA PRO A 4 -3.06 -23.00 -0.23
C PRO A 4 -1.85 -22.38 0.49
N THR A 5 -1.04 -21.63 -0.26
CA THR A 5 0.09 -20.83 0.20
C THR A 5 -0.33 -19.54 0.93
N ASP A 6 -1.55 -19.49 1.46
CA ASP A 6 -2.13 -18.24 1.92
C ASP A 6 -1.79 -18.02 3.39
N HIS A 7 -0.99 -16.98 3.63
CA HIS A 7 -0.83 -16.40 4.96
C HIS A 7 -2.13 -15.69 5.37
N VAL A 8 -2.41 -15.67 6.66
CA VAL A 8 -3.61 -15.00 7.21
C VAL A 8 -3.17 -13.83 8.09
N TRP A 9 -3.91 -12.73 8.05
CA TRP A 9 -3.69 -11.60 8.94
C TRP A 9 -4.97 -11.19 9.67
N GLU A 10 -4.80 -10.58 10.83
CA GLU A 10 -5.86 -9.95 11.61
C GLU A 10 -5.38 -8.58 12.08
N VAL A 11 -6.18 -7.55 11.83
CA VAL A 11 -5.97 -6.21 12.43
C VAL A 11 -6.56 -6.22 13.83
N LEU A 12 -5.78 -5.78 14.82
CA LEU A 12 -6.17 -5.81 16.23
C LEU A 12 -6.42 -4.39 16.76
N ASP A 13 -7.51 -4.22 17.51
CA ASP A 13 -7.83 -2.94 18.18
C ASP A 13 -6.96 -2.70 19.42
N GLU A 14 -6.61 -3.77 20.13
CA GLU A 14 -5.75 -3.75 21.30
C GLU A 14 -4.68 -4.84 21.22
N GLY A 15 -3.55 -4.61 21.89
CA GLY A 15 -2.52 -5.62 22.06
C GLY A 15 -3.13 -6.89 22.67
N PRO A 16 -2.96 -8.07 22.05
CA PRO A 16 -3.51 -9.28 22.62
C PRO A 16 -2.92 -9.45 24.02
N GLY A 17 -3.78 -9.50 25.03
CA GLY A 17 -3.37 -9.68 26.42
C GLY A 17 -2.43 -10.89 26.52
N ALA A 18 -1.25 -10.69 27.13
CA ALA A 18 -0.23 -11.69 27.41
C ALA A 18 0.04 -12.77 26.32
N GLN A 19 -0.23 -12.51 25.03
CA GLN A 19 0.13 -13.46 23.96
C GLN A 19 1.64 -13.38 23.70
N THR A 20 2.25 -14.55 23.56
CA THR A 20 3.71 -14.78 23.50
C THR A 20 4.32 -14.61 22.10
N SER A 21 3.53 -14.23 21.09
CA SER A 21 4.04 -14.02 19.73
C SER A 21 5.12 -12.93 19.70
N PRO A 22 6.21 -13.14 18.93
CA PRO A 22 7.24 -12.13 18.78
C PRO A 22 6.65 -10.86 18.18
N ARG A 23 7.08 -9.71 18.72
CA ARG A 23 6.62 -8.38 18.29
C ARG A 23 7.69 -7.71 17.45
N HIS A 24 7.29 -7.23 16.28
CA HIS A 24 8.10 -6.48 15.34
C HIS A 24 7.54 -5.07 15.22
N PHE A 25 8.44 -4.08 15.21
CA PHE A 25 8.09 -2.67 15.10
C PHE A 25 8.56 -2.16 13.75
N PHE A 26 7.72 -1.44 13.03
CA PHE A 26 8.04 -0.86 11.73
C PHE A 26 7.96 0.67 11.86
N PRO A 27 9.02 1.43 11.51
CA PRO A 27 10.21 1.03 10.73
C PRO A 27 11.43 0.54 11.56
N GLY A 28 11.25 -0.02 12.75
CA GLY A 28 12.34 -0.63 13.55
C GLY A 28 12.79 0.19 14.77
N ASN A 29 12.39 1.46 14.89
CA ASN A 29 12.63 2.25 16.10
C ASN A 29 11.45 2.09 17.08
N THR A 30 11.70 1.55 18.27
CA THR A 30 10.69 1.39 19.32
C THR A 30 10.12 2.71 19.84
N ALA A 31 10.86 3.82 19.71
CA ALA A 31 10.39 5.15 20.11
C ALA A 31 9.35 5.76 19.16
N GLY A 32 9.32 5.31 17.89
CA GLY A 32 8.39 5.78 16.86
C GLY A 32 7.58 4.64 16.24
N GLY A 33 7.45 3.53 16.98
CA GLY A 33 6.80 2.29 16.53
C GLY A 33 5.54 1.97 17.33
N GLN A 34 5.05 2.86 18.19
CA GLN A 34 3.99 2.58 19.16
C GLN A 34 2.65 3.27 18.80
N ASP A 35 2.68 4.13 17.78
CA ASP A 35 1.61 4.97 17.26
C ASP A 35 1.07 4.38 15.95
N GLY A 36 0.69 3.10 15.95
CA GLY A 36 0.54 2.35 14.70
C GLY A 36 -0.63 1.38 14.61
N LEU A 37 -0.80 0.81 13.42
CA LEU A 37 -1.70 -0.30 13.19
C LEU A 37 -1.06 -1.57 13.76
N LEU A 38 -1.78 -2.28 14.63
CA LEU A 38 -1.36 -3.58 15.13
C LEU A 38 -1.94 -4.69 14.24
N VAL A 39 -1.07 -5.54 13.71
CA VAL A 39 -1.47 -6.64 12.82
C VAL A 39 -0.85 -7.94 13.34
N ARG A 40 -1.68 -8.97 13.56
CA ARG A 40 -1.20 -10.35 13.73
C ARG A 40 -1.09 -10.99 12.37
N VAL A 41 0.05 -11.57 12.06
CA VAL A 41 0.30 -12.29 10.81
C VAL A 41 0.62 -13.74 11.16
N THR A 42 -0.07 -14.66 10.48
CA THR A 42 0.14 -16.10 10.58
C THR A 42 0.68 -16.60 9.25
N PRO A 43 1.99 -16.85 9.14
CA PRO A 43 2.57 -17.40 7.93
C PRO A 43 2.09 -18.82 7.65
N ALA A 44 2.05 -19.21 6.37
CA ALA A 44 1.82 -20.61 6.00
C ALA A 44 2.96 -21.48 6.56
N GLY A 45 2.61 -22.45 7.42
CA GLY A 45 3.57 -23.35 8.07
C GLY A 45 4.50 -22.70 9.10
N GLY A 46 4.27 -21.44 9.47
CA GLY A 46 5.11 -20.69 10.40
C GLY A 46 4.40 -20.31 11.71
N ALA A 47 5.17 -19.85 12.70
CA ALA A 47 4.61 -19.31 13.94
C ALA A 47 4.05 -17.89 13.72
N PRO A 48 2.91 -17.54 14.35
CA PRO A 48 2.34 -16.21 14.21
C PRO A 48 3.19 -15.15 14.91
N TRP A 49 3.26 -13.96 14.31
CA TRP A 49 3.96 -12.80 14.83
C TRP A 49 3.06 -11.56 14.84
N LEU A 50 3.43 -10.55 15.62
CA LEU A 50 2.72 -9.28 15.74
C LEU A 50 3.56 -8.16 15.14
N GLY A 51 3.02 -7.43 14.19
CA GLY A 51 3.62 -6.23 13.62
C GLY A 51 2.93 -4.98 14.13
N MET A 52 3.69 -4.02 14.63
CA MET A 52 3.22 -2.68 14.97
C MET A 52 3.74 -1.69 13.94
N PHE A 53 2.83 -1.12 13.15
CA PHE A 53 3.14 -0.32 11.96
C PHE A 53 2.85 1.15 12.23
N ALA A 54 3.90 1.90 12.54
CA ALA A 54 3.78 3.31 12.86
C ALA A 54 3.16 4.12 11.71
N PHE A 55 2.56 5.25 12.04
CA PHE A 55 2.30 6.32 11.07
C PHE A 55 3.12 7.59 11.37
N GLY A 56 3.87 7.62 12.47
CA GLY A 56 4.73 8.73 12.86
C GLY A 56 3.97 10.03 13.11
N ASN A 57 4.65 11.16 12.91
CA ASN A 57 4.08 12.50 13.14
C ASN A 57 3.11 12.99 12.03
N MET A 58 2.59 12.10 11.19
CA MET A 58 1.68 12.48 10.11
C MET A 58 0.34 12.95 10.70
N LYS A 59 -0.01 14.22 10.44
CA LYS A 59 -1.30 14.82 10.84
C LYS A 59 -2.42 14.57 9.83
N GLY A 60 -2.24 13.64 8.89
CA GLY A 60 -2.98 13.57 7.62
C GLY A 60 -3.99 12.43 7.46
N ALA A 61 -4.82 12.54 6.42
CA ALA A 61 -5.95 11.68 6.04
C ALA A 61 -5.56 10.43 5.20
N GLY A 62 -4.32 9.96 5.33
CA GLY A 62 -3.88 8.75 4.62
C GLY A 62 -4.70 7.54 5.02
N VAL A 63 -4.82 6.56 4.12
CA VAL A 63 -5.63 5.37 4.38
C VAL A 63 -4.94 4.40 5.33
N SER A 64 -5.74 3.57 6.01
CA SER A 64 -5.25 2.37 6.71
C SER A 64 -5.83 1.11 6.06
N ARG A 65 -4.96 0.21 5.60
CA ARG A 65 -5.33 -1.03 4.90
C ARG A 65 -4.27 -2.09 5.12
N VAL A 66 -4.69 -3.36 5.13
CA VAL A 66 -3.79 -4.52 5.03
C VAL A 66 -4.24 -5.33 3.82
N LEU A 67 -3.31 -5.73 2.97
CA LEU A 67 -3.59 -6.43 1.73
C LEU A 67 -2.46 -7.38 1.34
N ALA A 68 -2.84 -8.51 0.74
CA ALA A 68 -1.90 -9.39 0.08
C ALA A 68 -1.26 -8.70 -1.14
N MET A 69 0.00 -9.02 -1.42
CA MET A 69 0.70 -8.57 -2.61
C MET A 69 0.66 -9.64 -3.71
N PRO A 70 0.92 -9.26 -4.97
CA PRO A 70 1.13 -10.22 -6.05
C PRO A 70 2.29 -11.19 -5.78
N ASP A 71 3.28 -10.76 -5.01
CA ASP A 71 4.26 -11.65 -4.38
C ASP A 71 3.60 -12.32 -3.16
N PRO A 72 3.36 -13.65 -3.17
CA PRO A 72 2.69 -14.35 -2.08
C PRO A 72 3.50 -14.35 -0.77
N GLU A 73 4.79 -14.05 -0.83
CA GLU A 73 5.64 -13.93 0.37
C GLU A 73 5.52 -12.56 1.04
N LYS A 74 4.88 -11.58 0.39
CA LYS A 74 4.77 -10.21 0.89
C LYS A 74 3.35 -9.86 1.34
N LEU A 75 3.29 -9.18 2.49
CA LEU A 75 2.11 -8.50 2.99
C LEU A 75 2.33 -6.98 2.90
N CYS A 76 1.34 -6.25 2.40
CA CYS A 76 1.34 -4.80 2.52
C CYS A 76 0.49 -4.36 3.71
N VAL A 77 1.08 -3.48 4.51
CA VAL A 77 0.38 -2.75 5.57
C VAL A 77 0.52 -1.26 5.29
N VAL A 78 -0.61 -0.58 5.14
CA VAL A 78 -0.70 0.87 5.12
C VAL A 78 -1.31 1.33 6.44
N SER A 79 -0.58 2.18 7.16
CA SER A 79 -0.98 2.75 8.46
C SER A 79 -1.07 4.26 8.32
N ARG A 80 -2.29 4.81 8.23
CA ARG A 80 -2.58 6.24 8.01
C ARG A 80 -1.68 6.90 6.95
N GLY A 81 -1.47 6.21 5.83
CA GLY A 81 -0.64 6.67 4.72
C GLY A 81 0.84 6.26 4.77
N ALA A 82 1.35 5.70 5.85
CA ALA A 82 2.66 5.03 5.86
C ALA A 82 2.52 3.62 5.29
N GLY A 83 3.11 3.34 4.13
CA GLY A 83 3.06 2.02 3.49
C GLY A 83 4.30 1.18 3.79
N TYR A 84 4.10 -0.08 4.14
CA TYR A 84 5.12 -1.08 4.42
C TYR A 84 4.86 -2.33 3.59
N LEU A 85 5.89 -2.86 2.93
CA LEU A 85 5.88 -4.18 2.30
C LEU A 85 6.79 -5.09 3.12
N VAL A 86 6.22 -6.13 3.73
CA VAL A 86 6.91 -7.00 4.69
C VAL A 86 6.92 -8.43 4.20
N THR A 87 8.08 -9.09 4.29
CA THR A 87 8.18 -10.53 4.03
C THR A 87 7.56 -11.30 5.17
N VAL A 88 6.57 -12.14 4.88
CA VAL A 88 5.72 -12.79 5.88
C VAL A 88 6.52 -13.78 6.75
N GLN A 89 7.48 -14.50 6.16
CA GLN A 89 8.31 -15.47 6.87
C GLN A 89 9.48 -14.83 7.64
N ASP A 90 9.92 -13.65 7.22
CA ASP A 90 10.97 -12.89 7.89
C ASP A 90 10.59 -11.40 7.96
N PRO A 91 9.86 -10.99 9.03
CA PRO A 91 9.41 -9.61 9.18
C PRO A 91 10.54 -8.58 9.35
N SER A 92 11.81 -9.02 9.49
CA SER A 92 12.96 -8.10 9.46
C SER A 92 13.27 -7.61 8.04
N VAL A 93 12.82 -8.36 7.02
CA VAL A 93 12.96 -8.00 5.60
C VAL A 93 11.72 -7.24 5.16
N TRP A 94 11.84 -5.92 5.07
CA TRP A 94 10.77 -5.03 4.65
C TRP A 94 11.29 -3.81 3.91
N GLU A 95 10.39 -3.15 3.17
CA GLU A 95 10.63 -1.87 2.50
C GLU A 95 9.42 -0.93 2.65
N ALA A 96 9.65 0.38 2.55
CA ALA A 96 8.57 1.35 2.49
C ALA A 96 7.97 1.38 1.08
N VAL A 97 6.64 1.56 1.00
CA VAL A 97 5.99 1.87 -0.28
C VAL A 97 6.52 3.21 -0.80
N GLN A 98 6.86 3.26 -2.09
CA GLN A 98 7.53 4.42 -2.69
C GLN A 98 6.57 5.60 -3.01
N VAL A 99 5.48 5.77 -2.26
CA VAL A 99 4.66 6.99 -2.23
C VAL A 99 4.26 7.27 -0.79
N MET A 100 4.23 8.54 -0.40
CA MET A 100 3.93 8.95 0.96
C MET A 100 3.35 10.37 1.00
N PRO A 101 2.18 10.58 1.64
CA PRO A 101 1.32 9.57 2.24
C PRO A 101 0.54 8.77 1.17
N VAL A 102 0.29 7.49 1.44
CA VAL A 102 -0.67 6.69 0.65
C VAL A 102 -2.09 7.20 0.93
N MET A 103 -2.72 7.77 -0.09
CA MET A 103 -4.08 8.33 -0.06
C MET A 103 -5.13 7.36 -0.62
N ASP A 104 -4.75 6.48 -1.54
CA ASP A 104 -5.60 5.39 -2.04
C ASP A 104 -4.72 4.16 -2.37
N VAL A 105 -5.30 2.98 -2.24
CA VAL A 105 -4.66 1.71 -2.57
C VAL A 105 -5.68 0.76 -3.21
N ARG A 106 -5.30 0.19 -4.36
CA ARG A 106 -6.15 -0.70 -5.16
C ARG A 106 -5.40 -1.99 -5.51
N ALA A 107 -5.87 -3.12 -5.00
CA ALA A 107 -5.43 -4.42 -5.49
C ALA A 107 -6.11 -4.70 -6.85
N VAL A 108 -5.32 -5.09 -7.85
CA VAL A 108 -5.81 -5.42 -9.20
C VAL A 108 -5.28 -6.81 -9.58
N PRO A 109 -5.87 -7.90 -9.04
CA PRO A 109 -5.35 -9.25 -9.23
C PRO A 109 -5.28 -9.69 -10.69
N SER A 110 -6.23 -9.25 -11.53
CA SER A 110 -6.25 -9.54 -12.97
C SER A 110 -5.03 -8.98 -13.72
N ALA A 111 -4.40 -7.92 -13.22
CA ALA A 111 -3.18 -7.33 -13.77
C ALA A 111 -1.91 -7.72 -12.97
N GLY A 112 -2.08 -8.51 -11.89
CA GLY A 112 -0.98 -8.91 -11.01
C GLY A 112 -0.26 -7.73 -10.38
N VAL A 113 -0.99 -6.67 -9.99
CA VAL A 113 -0.44 -5.48 -9.34
C VAL A 113 -1.28 -5.01 -8.16
N VAL A 114 -0.62 -4.30 -7.24
CA VAL A 114 -1.27 -3.37 -6.31
C VAL A 114 -0.81 -1.96 -6.66
N VAL A 115 -1.76 -1.04 -6.78
CA VAL A 115 -1.50 0.37 -7.10
C VAL A 115 -1.72 1.23 -5.87
N PHE A 116 -0.79 2.13 -5.60
CA PHE A 116 -0.83 3.11 -4.54
C PHE A 116 -0.81 4.51 -5.15
N ALA A 117 -1.62 5.41 -4.60
CA ALA A 117 -1.66 6.81 -5.00
C ALA A 117 -1.36 7.71 -3.80
N ASP A 118 -0.57 8.75 -4.03
CA ASP A 118 -0.53 9.90 -3.12
C ASP A 118 -1.43 11.03 -3.66
N PHE A 119 -1.15 12.28 -3.29
CA PHE A 119 -1.91 13.44 -3.78
C PHE A 119 -1.66 13.78 -5.24
N THR A 120 -0.53 13.35 -5.81
CA THR A 120 -0.02 13.82 -7.09
C THR A 120 0.35 12.73 -8.11
N GLU A 121 0.75 11.53 -7.67
CA GLU A 121 1.25 10.46 -8.53
C GLU A 121 0.79 9.06 -8.07
N MET A 122 1.05 8.05 -8.91
CA MET A 122 0.77 6.65 -8.62
C MET A 122 2.00 5.76 -8.81
N VAL A 123 2.10 4.71 -8.00
CA VAL A 123 3.06 3.62 -8.16
C VAL A 123 2.35 2.28 -8.16
N ALA A 124 2.85 1.32 -8.94
CA ALA A 124 2.37 -0.05 -8.92
C ALA A 124 3.48 -1.03 -8.54
N TYR A 125 3.10 -2.00 -7.72
CA TYR A 125 3.96 -3.11 -7.32
C TYR A 125 3.40 -4.41 -7.88
N GLY A 126 4.26 -5.18 -8.56
CA GLY A 126 4.01 -6.55 -8.96
C GLY A 126 4.75 -7.54 -8.05
N ALA A 127 4.83 -8.81 -8.48
CA ALA A 127 5.52 -9.86 -7.72
C ALA A 127 7.02 -9.59 -7.55
N GLU A 128 7.67 -8.92 -8.52
CA GLU A 128 9.10 -8.61 -8.45
C GLU A 128 9.41 -7.23 -7.83
N GLY A 129 8.41 -6.59 -7.20
CA GLY A 129 8.55 -5.25 -6.62
C GLY A 129 7.96 -4.14 -7.48
N LEU A 130 8.54 -2.94 -7.42
CA LEU A 130 8.04 -1.76 -8.13
C LEU A 130 8.05 -2.01 -9.65
N ARG A 131 6.88 -1.96 -10.27
CA ARG A 131 6.71 -2.16 -11.72
C ARG A 131 6.77 -0.85 -12.48
N TRP A 132 6.06 0.17 -12.00
CA TRP A 132 6.02 1.48 -12.64
C TRP A 132 5.67 2.57 -11.64
N ARG A 133 5.98 3.80 -12.04
CA ARG A 133 5.61 5.06 -11.40
C ARG A 133 5.14 6.01 -12.50
N THR A 134 4.02 6.69 -12.29
CA THR A 134 3.53 7.70 -13.25
C THR A 134 4.39 8.96 -13.17
N LYS A 135 4.24 9.86 -14.15
CA LYS A 135 4.60 11.27 -13.88
C LYS A 135 3.54 11.86 -12.94
N ARG A 136 3.67 13.16 -12.66
CA ARG A 136 2.67 13.87 -11.87
C ARG A 136 1.34 13.94 -12.65
N LEU A 137 0.29 13.44 -12.03
CA LEU A 137 -1.08 13.46 -12.55
C LEU A 137 -1.85 14.68 -12.04
N SER A 138 -1.60 15.11 -10.81
CA SER A 138 -2.25 16.28 -10.20
C SER A 138 -1.27 17.15 -9.43
N TRP A 139 -1.61 18.42 -9.22
CA TRP A 139 -0.93 19.28 -8.25
C TRP A 139 -1.29 18.92 -6.80
N ASP A 140 -2.51 18.46 -6.59
CA ASP A 140 -3.02 17.98 -5.29
C ASP A 140 -4.33 17.19 -5.49
N GLY A 141 -4.71 16.38 -4.51
CA GLY A 141 -6.05 15.80 -4.41
C GLY A 141 -6.46 14.88 -5.56
N LEU A 142 -5.51 14.15 -6.18
CA LEU A 142 -5.85 13.15 -7.18
C LEU A 142 -6.84 12.13 -6.61
N LYS A 143 -7.80 11.67 -7.44
CA LYS A 143 -8.79 10.68 -7.04
C LYS A 143 -8.90 9.56 -8.07
N ILE A 144 -8.77 8.31 -7.62
CA ILE A 144 -9.08 7.13 -8.44
C ILE A 144 -10.59 6.92 -8.46
N VAL A 145 -11.19 7.03 -9.64
CA VAL A 145 -12.64 6.89 -9.85
C VAL A 145 -13.00 5.46 -10.25
N GLN A 146 -12.24 4.87 -11.16
CA GLN A 146 -12.51 3.54 -11.69
C GLN A 146 -11.22 2.76 -11.97
N VAL A 147 -11.27 1.46 -11.73
CA VAL A 147 -10.25 0.51 -12.19
C VAL A 147 -10.91 -0.46 -13.15
N THR A 148 -10.33 -0.61 -14.33
CA THR A 148 -10.77 -1.55 -15.37
C THR A 148 -9.73 -2.66 -15.52
N GLU A 149 -9.93 -3.58 -16.48
CA GLU A 149 -8.93 -4.61 -16.77
C GLU A 149 -7.61 -4.05 -17.31
N ARG A 150 -7.64 -2.88 -17.96
CA ARG A 150 -6.49 -2.31 -18.68
C ARG A 150 -6.00 -0.99 -18.12
N SER A 151 -6.88 -0.22 -17.49
CA SER A 151 -6.58 1.16 -17.12
C SER A 151 -7.17 1.53 -15.76
N ILE A 152 -6.50 2.47 -15.11
CA ILE A 152 -7.03 3.26 -14.00
C ILE A 152 -7.52 4.59 -14.57
N ILE A 153 -8.75 4.94 -14.24
CA ILE A 153 -9.35 6.23 -14.57
C ILE A 153 -9.50 7.02 -13.29
N GLY A 154 -9.03 8.25 -13.31
CA GLY A 154 -9.16 9.16 -12.19
C GLY A 154 -9.43 10.59 -12.61
N GLU A 155 -9.60 11.42 -11.59
CA GLU A 155 -9.96 12.82 -11.73
C GLU A 155 -9.04 13.68 -10.89
N TYR A 156 -8.86 14.93 -11.33
CA TYR A 156 -8.10 15.95 -10.62
C TYR A 156 -8.62 17.34 -10.97
N TRP A 157 -8.36 18.31 -10.09
CA TRP A 157 -8.61 19.72 -10.39
C TRP A 157 -7.41 20.33 -11.12
N ASP A 158 -7.64 20.87 -12.32
CA ASP A 158 -6.60 21.59 -13.06
C ASP A 158 -6.74 23.09 -12.84
N MET A 159 -5.77 23.69 -12.14
CA MET A 159 -5.73 25.14 -11.89
C MET A 159 -5.57 25.99 -13.16
N ARG A 160 -5.06 25.42 -14.26
CA ARG A 160 -4.88 26.14 -15.53
C ARG A 160 -6.22 26.32 -16.26
N THR A 161 -7.10 25.33 -16.13
CA THR A 161 -8.43 25.36 -16.77
C THR A 161 -9.56 25.65 -15.80
N GLU A 162 -9.28 25.70 -14.50
CA GLU A 162 -10.27 25.85 -13.41
C GLU A 162 -11.43 24.85 -13.52
N MET A 163 -11.11 23.59 -13.83
CA MET A 163 -12.11 22.53 -14.03
C MET A 163 -11.59 21.19 -13.52
N MET A 164 -12.53 20.30 -13.19
CA MET A 164 -12.21 18.89 -13.01
C MET A 164 -11.85 18.29 -14.36
N GLN A 165 -10.68 17.68 -14.43
CA GLN A 165 -10.16 16.95 -15.57
C GLN A 165 -10.03 15.47 -15.22
N THR A 166 -9.91 14.64 -16.26
CA THR A 166 -9.70 13.20 -16.11
C THR A 166 -8.29 12.82 -16.52
N PHE A 167 -7.77 11.75 -15.93
CA PHE A 167 -6.58 11.07 -16.41
C PHE A 167 -6.88 9.58 -16.59
N GLU A 168 -6.10 8.95 -17.46
CA GLU A 168 -6.10 7.51 -17.65
C GLU A 168 -4.67 6.99 -17.54
N VAL A 169 -4.46 5.91 -16.79
CA VAL A 169 -3.16 5.25 -16.63
C VAL A 169 -3.29 3.79 -17.04
N ASP A 170 -2.46 3.37 -18.00
CA ASP A 170 -2.35 1.98 -18.43
C ASP A 170 -1.76 1.13 -17.29
N LEU A 171 -2.50 0.10 -16.84
CA LEU A 171 -2.14 -0.73 -15.69
C LEU A 171 -0.86 -1.54 -15.91
N ALA A 172 -0.53 -1.89 -17.16
CA ALA A 172 0.64 -2.70 -17.45
C ALA A 172 1.93 -1.89 -17.41
N THR A 173 1.88 -0.64 -17.88
CA THR A 173 3.06 0.18 -18.16
C THR A 173 3.20 1.41 -17.28
N GLY A 174 2.11 1.89 -16.67
CA GLY A 174 2.06 3.18 -15.98
C GLY A 174 2.04 4.37 -16.94
N ALA A 175 1.92 4.14 -18.26
CA ALA A 175 1.79 5.22 -19.23
C ALA A 175 0.48 5.99 -18.98
N GLN A 176 0.57 7.32 -18.91
CA GLN A 176 -0.55 8.18 -18.61
C GLN A 176 -1.01 8.97 -19.84
N LYS A 177 -2.30 9.27 -19.88
CA LYS A 177 -2.91 10.30 -20.74
C LYS A 177 -3.58 11.34 -19.86
N GLY A 178 -3.36 12.61 -20.18
CA GLY A 178 -3.74 13.71 -19.31
C GLY A 178 -2.86 13.79 -18.05
N GLY A 179 -3.37 14.51 -17.06
CA GLY A 179 -2.57 14.93 -15.91
C GLY A 179 -1.80 16.22 -16.18
N VAL A 180 -1.07 16.70 -15.18
CA VAL A 180 -0.41 18.03 -15.23
C VAL A 180 0.93 18.03 -15.96
N ASP A 181 1.58 16.86 -16.02
CA ASP A 181 2.84 16.59 -16.72
C ASP A 181 2.67 15.41 -17.70
N GLU A 182 2.55 15.69 -19.00
CA GLU A 182 2.42 14.67 -20.06
C GLU A 182 3.75 14.28 -20.71
#